data_AF-A0A540KKV8-F1
#
_entry.id   AF-A0A540KKV8-F1
#
_cell.length_a   1.000
_cell.length_b   1.000
_cell.length_c   1.000
_cell.angle_alpha   90.00
_cell.angle_beta   90.00
_cell.angle_gamma   90.00
#
_symmetry.space_group_name_H-M   'P 1'
#
loop_
_entity.id
_entity.type
_entity.pdbx_description
1 polymer ?
#
loop_
_entity_poly.entity_id
_entity_poly.type
_entity_poly.pdbx_seq_one_letter_code
_entity_poly.pdbx_strand_id
1 'polypeptide(L)'
;MEHVIGCKTSYEAWKCLQERFSSVSMVRVNQLKTELHTAQKGGDSVDKFLMRPKGIRDQLVYAGEKVTDNDFIIAVFSGLPADFEMIKTVILVRDFPMSIKDFRAQLLVAEGSIESRMHSLSSSMSAMVVQGQRLGLQGFQGFEHGESSNSQRSQVSLSND
;
A
#
# COMPACT_ATOMS: atom_id res chain seq x y z
N MET A 1 8.96 -15.56 40.98
CA MET A 1 8.02 -15.10 42.01
C MET A 1 8.84 -14.54 43.18
N GLU A 2 9.48 -13.38 43.01
CA GLU A 2 10.36 -12.78 44.03
C GLU A 2 9.80 -11.50 44.66
N HIS A 3 8.68 -10.98 44.15
CA HIS A 3 8.24 -9.61 44.39
C HIS A 3 7.44 -9.40 45.69
N VAL A 4 7.26 -10.48 46.45
CA VAL A 4 6.61 -10.48 47.77
C VAL A 4 7.59 -10.89 48.88
N ILE A 5 8.84 -11.20 48.50
CA ILE A 5 9.87 -11.66 49.45
C ILE A 5 10.28 -10.46 50.30
N GLY A 6 9.90 -10.48 51.58
CA GLY A 6 10.20 -9.43 52.56
C GLY A 6 9.00 -8.60 53.02
N CYS A 7 7.82 -8.76 52.42
CA CYS A 7 6.58 -8.13 52.91
C CYS A 7 6.19 -8.75 54.26
N LYS A 8 5.99 -7.91 55.29
CA LYS A 8 5.66 -8.39 56.65
C LYS A 8 4.15 -8.52 56.86
N THR A 9 3.36 -7.94 55.97
CA THR A 9 1.90 -7.98 56.02
C THR A 9 1.30 -8.32 54.64
N SER A 10 0.09 -8.89 54.66
CA SER A 10 -0.69 -9.12 53.43
C SER A 10 -1.01 -7.81 52.70
N TYR A 11 -1.17 -6.71 53.44
CA TYR A 11 -1.38 -5.38 52.88
C TYR A 11 -0.17 -4.88 52.08
N GLU A 12 1.05 -5.01 52.63
CA GLU A 12 2.29 -4.66 51.91
C GLU A 12 2.48 -5.51 50.66
N ALA A 13 2.24 -6.82 50.78
CA ALA A 13 2.30 -7.75 49.65
C ALA A 13 1.33 -7.35 48.53
N TRP A 14 0.09 -7.02 48.88
CA TRP A 14 -0.92 -6.56 47.93
C TRP A 14 -0.53 -5.24 47.27
N LYS A 15 -0.03 -4.28 48.04
CA LYS A 15 0.40 -2.97 47.53
C LYS A 15 1.58 -3.11 46.55
N CYS A 16 2.60 -3.89 46.88
CA CYS A 16 3.73 -4.16 45.98
C CYS A 16 3.28 -4.83 44.67
N LEU A 17 2.34 -5.78 44.76
CA LEU A 17 1.73 -6.41 43.59
C LEU A 17 1.00 -5.35 42.75
N GLN A 18 0.10 -4.58 43.37
CA GLN A 18 -0.69 -3.57 42.70
C GLN A 18 0.18 -2.53 42.00
N GLU A 19 1.21 -2.00 42.66
CA GLU A 19 2.14 -1.03 42.08
C GLU A 19 2.87 -1.60 40.87
N ARG A 20 3.36 -2.85 40.96
CA ARG A 20 4.07 -3.48 39.85
C ARG A 20 3.16 -3.78 38.66
N PHE A 21 2.00 -4.37 38.90
CA PHE A 21 1.04 -4.67 37.82
C PHE A 21 0.48 -3.39 37.22
N SER A 22 0.27 -2.34 38.01
CA SER A 22 -0.11 -1.01 37.50
C SER A 22 0.99 -0.42 36.62
N SER A 23 2.26 -0.49 37.04
CA SER A 23 3.40 -0.03 36.24
C SER A 23 3.51 -0.79 34.92
N VAL A 24 3.43 -2.12 34.95
CA VAL A 24 3.43 -2.98 33.75
C VAL A 24 2.24 -2.64 32.84
N SER A 25 1.07 -2.39 33.41
CA SER A 25 -0.13 -1.99 32.66
C SER A 25 0.06 -0.64 31.96
N MET A 26 0.62 0.37 32.65
CA MET A 26 0.91 1.69 32.07
C MET A 26 1.94 1.60 30.94
N VAL A 27 3.00 0.82 31.13
CA VAL A 27 3.98 0.56 30.07
C VAL A 27 3.31 -0.09 28.86
N ARG A 28 2.44 -1.09 29.07
CA ARG A 28 1.72 -1.76 27.98
C ARG A 28 0.77 -0.81 27.25
N VAL A 29 0.04 0.04 27.97
CA VAL A 29 -0.81 1.07 27.37
C VAL A 29 0.01 2.03 26.49
N ASN A 30 1.16 2.50 26.98
CA ASN A 30 2.03 3.39 26.20
C ASN A 30 2.63 2.71 24.96
N GLN A 31 2.97 1.42 25.07
CA GLN A 31 3.39 0.61 23.92
C GLN A 31 2.26 0.51 22.88
N LEU A 32 1.04 0.19 23.31
CA LEU A 32 -0.12 0.13 22.43
C LEU A 32 -0.39 1.47 21.73
N LYS A 33 -0.30 2.60 22.44
CA LYS A 33 -0.42 3.94 21.84
C LYS A 33 0.66 4.18 20.79
N THR A 34 1.90 3.80 21.09
CA THR A 34 3.01 3.89 20.12
C THR A 34 2.77 3.01 18.90
N GLU A 35 2.38 1.75 19.10
CA GLU A 35 2.05 0.81 18.03
C GLU A 35 0.90 1.34 17.16
N LEU A 36 -0.11 1.98 17.76
CA LEU A 36 -1.24 2.56 17.04
C LEU A 36 -0.79 3.67 16.08
N HIS A 37 0.04 4.60 16.55
CA HIS A 37 0.49 5.76 15.76
C HIS A 37 1.60 5.42 14.76
N THR A 38 2.34 4.34 14.99
CA THR A 38 3.45 3.90 14.13
C THR A 38 3.06 2.76 13.18
N ALA A 39 1.84 2.24 13.26
CA ALA A 39 1.35 1.21 12.35
C ALA A 39 1.38 1.71 10.90
N GLN A 40 2.10 1.01 10.02
CA GLN A 40 2.20 1.32 8.60
C GLN A 40 1.40 0.32 7.76
N LYS A 41 0.73 0.80 6.71
CA LYS A 41 0.10 -0.04 5.67
C LYS A 41 1.16 -0.83 4.91
N GLY A 42 2.28 -0.19 4.56
CA GLY A 42 3.30 -0.79 3.70
C GLY A 42 2.70 -1.28 2.38
N GLY A 43 3.06 -2.50 1.99
CA GLY A 43 2.49 -3.18 0.80
C GLY A 43 1.21 -3.98 1.06
N ASP A 44 0.66 -3.96 2.28
CA ASP A 44 -0.61 -4.65 2.57
C ASP A 44 -1.80 -3.90 1.96
N SER A 45 -2.91 -4.59 1.68
CA SER A 45 -4.17 -3.94 1.29
C SER A 45 -4.75 -3.11 2.44
N VAL A 46 -5.60 -2.13 2.14
CA VAL A 46 -6.30 -1.30 3.16
C VAL A 46 -7.01 -2.19 4.18
N ASP A 47 -7.67 -3.25 3.72
CA ASP A 47 -8.42 -4.15 4.59
C ASP A 47 -7.56 -4.89 5.59
N LYS A 48 -6.43 -5.43 5.12
CA LYS A 48 -5.47 -6.13 5.96
C LYS A 48 -4.78 -5.17 6.93
N PHE A 49 -4.42 -3.98 6.45
CA PHE A 49 -3.83 -2.94 7.28
C PHE A 49 -4.76 -2.53 8.42
N LEU A 50 -6.03 -2.21 8.14
CA LEU A 50 -6.99 -1.71 9.13
C LEU A 50 -7.30 -2.69 10.27
N MET A 51 -7.06 -3.99 10.09
CA MET A 51 -7.22 -4.98 11.17
C MET A 51 -6.26 -4.73 12.34
N ARG A 52 -5.01 -4.32 12.05
CA ARG A 52 -3.98 -4.13 13.07
C ARG A 52 -4.26 -2.95 14.01
N PRO A 53 -4.44 -1.69 13.54
CA PRO A 53 -4.77 -0.58 14.42
C PRO A 53 -6.12 -0.78 15.10
N LYS A 54 -7.09 -1.45 14.46
CA LYS A 54 -8.36 -1.79 15.11
C LYS A 54 -8.15 -2.69 16.33
N GLY A 55 -7.37 -3.76 16.19
CA GLY A 55 -7.04 -4.64 17.30
C GLY A 55 -6.29 -3.95 18.44
N ILE A 56 -5.40 -2.99 18.10
CA ILE A 56 -4.69 -2.16 19.09
C ILE A 56 -5.66 -1.24 19.83
N ARG A 57 -6.57 -0.57 19.10
CA ARG A 57 -7.61 0.27 19.69
C ARG A 57 -8.50 -0.53 20.64
N ASP A 58 -8.95 -1.71 20.23
CA ASP A 58 -9.82 -2.55 21.05
C ASP A 58 -9.09 -2.99 22.35
N GLN A 59 -7.78 -3.24 22.29
CA GLN A 59 -6.93 -3.49 23.49
C GLN A 59 -6.81 -2.25 24.39
N LEU A 60 -6.65 -1.05 23.82
CA LEU A 60 -6.62 0.20 24.58
C LEU A 60 -7.96 0.43 25.31
N VAL A 61 -9.07 0.25 24.60
CA VAL A 61 -10.42 0.37 25.19
C VAL A 61 -10.61 -0.64 26.32
N TYR A 62 -10.15 -1.89 26.14
CA TYR A 62 -10.19 -2.90 27.19
C TYR A 62 -9.35 -2.52 28.42
N ALA A 63 -8.23 -1.82 28.22
CA ALA A 63 -7.39 -1.28 29.30
C ALA A 63 -7.98 -0.03 29.96
N GLY A 64 -9.17 0.43 29.55
CA GLY A 64 -9.84 1.61 30.09
C GLY A 64 -9.46 2.92 29.42
N GLU A 65 -8.66 2.88 28.34
CA GLU A 65 -8.29 4.07 27.59
C GLU A 65 -9.40 4.47 26.61
N LYS A 66 -9.74 5.76 26.61
CA LYS A 66 -10.68 6.31 25.64
C LYS A 66 -9.94 6.60 24.34
N VAL A 67 -10.32 5.91 23.26
CA VAL A 67 -9.87 6.22 21.90
C VAL A 67 -11.09 6.59 21.07
N THR A 68 -11.17 7.83 20.62
CA THR A 68 -12.30 8.28 19.79
C THR A 68 -12.14 7.80 18.35
N ASP A 69 -13.23 7.79 17.58
CA ASP A 69 -13.20 7.51 16.15
C ASP A 69 -12.24 8.46 15.41
N ASN A 70 -12.19 9.73 15.83
CA ASN A 70 -11.27 10.71 15.26
C ASN A 70 -9.81 10.41 15.57
N ASP A 71 -9.49 10.04 16.82
CA ASP A 71 -8.12 9.64 17.20
C ASP A 71 -7.67 8.42 16.41
N PHE A 72 -8.58 7.45 16.22
CA PHE A 72 -8.34 6.28 15.40
C PHE A 72 -8.07 6.65 13.94
N ILE A 73 -8.87 7.53 13.34
CA ILE A 73 -8.69 8.00 11.96
C ILE A 73 -7.34 8.70 11.79
N ILE A 74 -6.97 9.59 12.71
CA ILE A 74 -5.69 10.30 12.70
C ILE A 74 -4.52 9.31 12.76
N ALA A 75 -4.60 8.31 13.65
CA ALA A 75 -3.57 7.28 13.75
C ALA A 75 -3.48 6.39 12.49
N VAL A 76 -4.61 6.11 11.84
CA VAL A 76 -4.58 5.40 10.55
C VAL A 76 -3.92 6.25 9.47
N PHE A 77 -4.17 7.57 9.44
CA PHE A 77 -3.57 8.47 8.47
C PHE A 77 -2.04 8.54 8.53
N SER A 78 -1.44 8.45 9.73
CA SER A 78 0.03 8.40 9.87
C SER A 78 0.64 7.11 9.31
N GLY A 79 -0.18 6.07 9.11
CA GLY A 79 0.21 4.79 8.55
C GLY A 79 -0.02 4.62 7.05
N LEU A 80 -0.73 5.55 6.41
CA LEU A 80 -1.05 5.45 4.98
C LEU A 80 0.06 6.06 4.10
N PRO A 81 0.41 5.41 2.97
CA PRO A 81 1.42 5.91 2.05
C PRO A 81 0.95 7.18 1.32
N ALA A 82 1.90 7.86 0.66
CA ALA A 82 1.67 9.14 0.00
C ALA A 82 0.61 9.09 -1.12
N ASP A 83 0.35 7.92 -1.71
CA ASP A 83 -0.68 7.78 -2.75
C ASP A 83 -2.10 8.06 -2.23
N PHE A 84 -2.30 8.03 -0.90
CA PHE A 84 -3.56 8.33 -0.23
C PHE A 84 -3.68 9.81 0.20
N GLU A 85 -2.70 10.69 -0.09
CA GLU A 85 -2.75 12.09 0.39
C GLU A 85 -4.03 12.82 -0.02
N MET A 86 -4.53 12.60 -1.25
CA MET A 86 -5.78 13.21 -1.71
C MET A 86 -6.96 12.88 -0.79
N ILE A 87 -7.14 11.61 -0.41
CA ILE A 87 -8.25 11.21 0.46
C ILE A 87 -8.03 11.68 1.90
N LYS A 88 -6.77 11.74 2.37
CA LYS A 88 -6.45 12.35 3.68
C LYS A 88 -6.91 13.80 3.73
N THR A 89 -6.55 14.62 2.74
CA THR A 89 -6.95 16.03 2.68
C THR A 89 -8.46 16.19 2.66
N VAL A 90 -9.17 15.43 1.81
CA VAL A 90 -10.64 15.50 1.70
C VAL A 90 -11.32 15.19 3.04
N ILE A 91 -10.83 14.20 3.77
CA ILE A 91 -11.42 13.79 5.05
C ILE A 91 -11.06 14.78 6.16
N LEU A 92 -9.83 15.31 6.19
CA LEU A 92 -9.36 16.26 7.21
C LEU A 92 -10.08 17.61 7.15
N VAL A 93 -10.50 18.06 5.97
CA VAL A 93 -11.22 19.33 5.77
C VAL A 93 -12.72 19.20 6.07
N ARG A 94 -13.23 17.99 6.31
CA ARG A 94 -14.67 17.79 6.53
C ARG A 94 -15.09 18.28 7.92
N ASP A 95 -16.15 19.09 7.97
CA ASP A 95 -16.69 19.69 9.20
C ASP A 95 -17.49 18.74 10.11
N PHE A 96 -17.93 17.58 9.60
CA PHE A 96 -18.77 16.63 10.33
C PHE A 96 -17.98 15.41 10.81
N PRO A 97 -18.39 14.73 11.89
CA PRO A 97 -17.75 13.48 12.32
C PRO A 97 -17.90 12.35 11.27
N MET A 98 -16.84 11.56 11.06
CA MET A 98 -16.89 10.36 10.21
C MET A 98 -17.15 9.15 11.09
N SER A 99 -17.98 8.23 10.63
CA SER A 99 -17.95 6.87 11.20
C SER A 99 -16.72 6.12 10.68
N ILE A 100 -16.21 5.18 11.49
CA ILE A 100 -15.12 4.27 11.04
C ILE A 100 -15.54 3.42 9.83
N LYS A 101 -16.84 3.12 9.69
CA LYS A 101 -17.36 2.37 8.54
C LYS A 101 -17.22 3.16 7.24
N ASP A 102 -17.65 4.42 7.26
CA ASP A 102 -17.54 5.31 6.09
C ASP A 102 -16.08 5.62 5.77
N PHE A 103 -15.27 5.81 6.81
CA PHE A 103 -13.83 5.98 6.66
C PHE A 103 -13.18 4.80 5.92
N ARG A 104 -13.48 3.56 6.34
CA ARG A 104 -13.00 2.36 5.65
C ARG A 104 -13.46 2.31 4.19
N ALA A 105 -14.74 2.60 3.93
CA ALA A 105 -15.28 2.59 2.57
C ALA A 105 -14.54 3.58 1.65
N GLN A 106 -14.25 4.79 2.15
CA GLN A 106 -13.50 5.81 1.42
C GLN A 106 -12.05 5.38 1.12
N LEU A 107 -11.38 4.73 2.08
CA LEU A 107 -10.04 4.19 1.85
C LEU A 107 -10.03 3.08 0.81
N LEU A 108 -11.04 2.22 0.78
CA LEU A 108 -11.16 1.16 -0.24
C LEU A 108 -11.36 1.72 -1.64
N VAL A 109 -12.20 2.74 -1.78
CA VAL A 109 -12.39 3.44 -3.07
C VAL A 109 -11.09 4.10 -3.51
N ALA A 110 -10.36 4.72 -2.58
CA ALA A 110 -9.05 5.32 -2.86
C ALA A 110 -8.04 4.26 -3.32
N GLU A 111 -7.96 3.11 -2.64
CA GLU A 111 -7.07 2.00 -3.01
C GLU A 111 -7.33 1.51 -4.44
N GLY A 112 -8.58 1.21 -4.79
CA GLY A 112 -8.92 0.77 -6.16
C GLY A 112 -8.64 1.83 -7.24
N SER A 113 -8.79 3.12 -6.89
CA SER A 113 -8.45 4.23 -7.79
C SER A 113 -6.94 4.35 -8.02
N ILE A 114 -6.14 4.14 -6.96
CA ILE A 114 -4.68 4.12 -7.03
C ILE A 114 -4.22 2.94 -7.90
N GLU A 115 -4.73 1.74 -7.66
CA GLU A 115 -4.41 0.54 -8.45
C GLU A 115 -4.74 0.72 -9.93
N SER A 116 -5.93 1.23 -10.25
CA SER A 116 -6.35 1.51 -11.63
C SER A 116 -5.42 2.50 -12.33
N ARG A 117 -5.00 3.57 -11.62
CA ARG A 117 -4.03 4.55 -12.14
C ARG A 117 -2.68 3.91 -12.40
N MET A 118 -2.19 3.05 -11.51
CA MET A 118 -0.93 2.32 -11.72
C MET A 118 -0.98 1.36 -12.91
N HIS A 119 -2.08 0.64 -13.08
CA HIS A 119 -2.29 -0.24 -14.25
C HIS A 119 -2.30 0.53 -15.57
N SER A 120 -2.95 1.70 -15.60
CA SER A 120 -2.96 2.56 -16.79
C SER A 120 -1.56 3.09 -17.14
N LEU A 121 -0.80 3.55 -16.14
CA LEU A 121 0.58 4.01 -16.33
C LEU A 121 1.49 2.88 -16.85
N SER A 122 1.38 1.69 -16.25
CA SER A 122 2.13 0.51 -16.69
C SER A 122 1.81 0.13 -18.14
N SER A 123 0.53 0.11 -18.50
CA SER A 123 0.08 -0.20 -19.87
C SER A 123 0.62 0.82 -20.89
N SER A 124 0.58 2.11 -20.56
CA SER A 124 1.13 3.19 -21.40
C SER A 124 2.65 3.07 -21.58
N MET A 125 3.39 2.74 -20.52
CA MET A 125 4.83 2.52 -20.60
C MET A 125 5.18 1.33 -21.51
N SER A 126 4.45 0.21 -21.38
CA SER A 126 4.64 -0.96 -22.24
C SER A 126 4.38 -0.63 -23.72
N ALA A 127 3.34 0.15 -24.02
CA ALA A 127 3.04 0.58 -25.39
C ALA A 127 4.16 1.45 -25.99
N MET A 128 4.72 2.39 -25.21
CA MET A 128 5.83 3.25 -25.65
C MET A 128 7.11 2.45 -25.94
N VAL A 129 7.43 1.44 -25.12
CA VAL A 129 8.60 0.57 -25.35
C VAL A 129 8.47 -0.24 -26.64
N VAL A 130 7.29 -0.82 -26.89
CA VAL A 130 7.02 -1.58 -28.14
C VAL A 130 7.11 -0.66 -29.36
N GLN A 131 6.60 0.58 -29.25
CA GLN A 131 6.69 1.55 -30.34
C GLN A 131 8.13 2.03 -30.59
N GLY A 132 8.92 2.24 -29.54
CA GLY A 132 10.35 2.54 -29.64
C GLY A 132 11.16 1.41 -30.30
N GLN A 133 10.83 0.15 -29.98
CA GLN A 133 11.45 -1.02 -30.63
C GLN A 133 11.06 -1.15 -32.11
N ARG A 134 9.80 -0.85 -32.48
CA ARG A 134 9.40 -0.85 -33.90
C ARG A 134 10.16 0.20 -34.72
N LEU A 135 10.42 1.38 -34.15
CA LEU A 135 11.19 2.43 -34.82
C LEU A 135 12.68 2.08 -34.94
N GLY A 136 13.24 1.30 -34.01
CA GLY A 136 14.65 0.84 -34.06
C GLY A 136 14.94 -0.29 -35.05
N LEU A 137 13.93 -1.06 -35.46
CA LEU A 137 14.09 -2.20 -36.38
C LEU A 137 13.90 -1.84 -37.86
N GLN A 138 13.48 -0.62 -38.18
CA GLN A 138 13.21 -0.18 -39.55
C GLN A 138 14.42 0.48 -40.25
N GLY A 139 15.61 0.47 -39.62
CA GLY A 139 16.83 1.14 -40.10
C GLY A 139 17.89 0.26 -40.76
N PHE A 140 17.66 -1.03 -41.02
CA PHE A 140 18.71 -1.94 -41.53
C PHE A 140 18.27 -2.90 -42.66
N GLN A 141 17.44 -2.44 -43.60
CA GLN A 141 17.25 -3.15 -44.87
C GLN A 141 17.24 -2.19 -46.04
N GLY A 142 18.32 -2.18 -46.81
CA GLY A 142 18.28 -1.66 -48.17
C GLY A 142 19.61 -1.11 -48.69
N PHE A 143 20.59 -1.98 -48.95
CA PHE A 143 21.59 -1.76 -50.00
C PHE A 143 22.19 -3.11 -50.45
N GLU A 144 21.49 -3.83 -51.33
CA GLU A 144 22.13 -4.74 -52.28
C GLU A 144 21.54 -4.47 -53.66
N HIS A 145 22.33 -3.78 -54.49
CA HIS A 145 22.07 -3.50 -55.89
C HIS A 145 23.36 -3.87 -56.62
N GLY A 146 23.31 -4.86 -57.53
CA GLY A 146 24.51 -5.29 -58.26
C GLY A 146 24.26 -6.42 -59.24
N GLU A 147 23.79 -6.03 -60.42
CA GLU A 147 24.03 -6.64 -61.74
C GLU A 147 23.59 -8.09 -62.02
N SER A 148 22.68 -8.22 -62.99
CA SER A 148 22.69 -9.36 -63.90
C SER A 148 22.57 -8.85 -65.33
N SER A 149 23.70 -8.95 -66.03
CA SER A 149 23.87 -8.61 -67.43
C SER A 149 23.11 -9.56 -68.34
N ASN A 150 22.52 -8.93 -69.34
CA ASN A 150 21.80 -9.44 -70.49
C ASN A 150 22.65 -10.41 -71.33
N SER A 151 22.05 -11.51 -71.80
CA SER A 151 22.58 -12.28 -72.93
C SER A 151 21.44 -12.78 -73.81
N GLN A 152 21.32 -12.16 -74.99
CA GLN A 152 20.49 -12.60 -76.10
C GLN A 152 21.01 -13.94 -76.66
N ARG A 153 20.14 -14.92 -76.92
CA ARG A 153 20.24 -15.75 -78.14
C ARG A 153 18.97 -16.54 -78.48
N SER A 154 18.35 -16.10 -79.57
CA SER A 154 17.74 -16.86 -80.69
C SER A 154 16.60 -17.86 -80.51
N GLN A 155 15.53 -17.51 -81.24
CA GLN A 155 14.73 -18.31 -82.18
C GLN A 155 13.78 -19.39 -81.65
N VAL A 156 12.49 -19.08 -81.73
CA VAL A 156 11.47 -20.05 -82.15
C VAL A 156 10.58 -19.37 -83.19
N SER A 157 10.81 -19.72 -84.46
CA SER A 157 9.83 -19.60 -85.53
C SER A 157 8.89 -20.80 -85.45
N LEU A 158 7.58 -20.57 -85.52
CA LEU A 158 6.62 -21.23 -86.43
C LEU A 158 5.19 -20.89 -85.99
N SER A 159 4.46 -20.21 -86.87
CA SER A 159 3.00 -20.13 -86.89
C SER A 159 2.51 -20.70 -88.22
N ASN A 160 1.45 -21.50 -88.13
CA ASN A 160 0.45 -21.85 -89.17
C ASN A 160 0.99 -22.70 -90.34
N ASP A 161 0.34 -23.76 -90.82
CA ASP A 161 -1.06 -24.24 -90.82
C ASP A 161 -1.15 -25.74 -90.51
#